data_AF-A0A7S4PE54-F1
#
_entry.id   AF-A0A7S4PE54-F1
#
_cell.length_a   1.000
_cell.length_b   1.000
_cell.length_c   1.000
_cell.angle_alpha   90.00
_cell.angle_beta   90.00
_cell.angle_gamma   90.00
#
_symmetry.space_group_name_H-M   'P 1'
#
loop_
_entity.id
_entity.type
_entity.pdbx_description
1 polymer ?
#
loop_
_entity_poly.entity_id
_entity_poly.type
_entity_poly.pdbx_seq_one_letter_code
_entity_poly.pdbx_strand_id
1 'polypeptide(L)'
;KKILPKKSHKRGRRGGVPMGERIQCCAEVKKLYQQINRGTGAIGGAIPDAPLYGELTMASMQKVLDFLKEECGLAGEPGKRTSFIDIGSGLGKPTLHAAADVSLEHLRCSFGLEINRHRYIMSVMNLESVFATCAWESVHTKSYFLNMDVYRLD
;
A
#
# COMPACT_ATOMS: atom_id res chain seq x y z
N LYS A 1 51.48 -21.03 16.69
CA LYS A 1 50.62 -19.82 16.80
C LYS A 1 49.19 -20.28 17.14
N LYS A 2 48.69 -20.00 18.36
CA LYS A 2 47.31 -20.32 18.77
C LYS A 2 46.33 -19.36 18.07
N ILE A 3 45.32 -19.89 17.41
CA ILE A 3 44.23 -19.12 16.79
C ILE A 3 43.24 -18.76 17.90
N LEU A 4 43.06 -17.47 18.17
CA LEU A 4 42.06 -16.96 19.12
C LEU A 4 40.66 -16.98 18.46
N PRO A 5 39.58 -17.34 19.20
CA PRO A 5 38.24 -17.35 18.64
C PRO A 5 37.72 -15.92 18.43
N LYS A 6 37.07 -15.67 17.29
CA LYS A 6 36.41 -14.40 16.96
C LYS A 6 35.23 -14.16 17.92
N LYS A 7 35.29 -13.08 18.70
CA LYS A 7 34.17 -12.61 19.52
C LYS A 7 33.01 -12.19 18.61
N SER A 8 31.90 -12.93 18.66
CA SER A 8 30.64 -12.52 18.03
C SER A 8 30.11 -11.26 18.74
N HIS A 9 30.16 -10.10 18.07
CA HIS A 9 29.42 -8.92 18.50
C HIS A 9 27.92 -9.21 18.37
N LYS A 10 27.25 -9.53 19.49
CA LYS A 10 25.80 -9.45 19.56
C LYS A 10 25.44 -7.97 19.41
N ARG A 11 24.96 -7.57 18.23
CA ARG A 11 24.31 -6.27 18.06
C ARG A 11 23.14 -6.20 19.04
N GLY A 12 23.28 -5.36 20.06
CA GLY A 12 22.19 -5.09 20.99
C GLY A 12 20.96 -4.67 20.21
N ARG A 13 19.80 -5.27 20.54
CA ARG A 13 18.50 -4.75 20.14
C ARG A 13 18.46 -3.30 20.58
N ARG A 14 18.59 -2.36 19.64
CA ARG A 14 18.21 -0.97 19.90
C ARG A 14 16.75 -1.01 20.34
N GLY A 15 16.47 -0.41 21.49
CA GLY A 15 15.17 -0.43 22.14
C GLY A 15 14.08 -0.18 21.12
N GLY A 16 13.22 -1.19 20.94
CA GLY A 16 12.02 -1.03 20.15
C GLY A 16 11.18 0.05 20.83
N VAL A 17 10.71 1.00 20.03
CA VAL A 17 9.60 1.88 20.39
C VAL A 17 8.51 1.00 21.05
N PRO A 18 7.88 1.45 22.15
CA PRO A 18 6.79 0.70 22.77
C PRO A 18 5.86 0.21 21.68
N MET A 19 5.47 -1.06 21.76
CA MET A 19 4.57 -1.69 20.80
C MET A 19 3.24 -0.94 20.91
N GLY A 20 3.13 0.13 20.11
CA GLY A 20 1.98 1.01 20.07
C GLY A 20 0.74 0.17 19.82
N GLU A 21 -0.40 0.72 20.26
CA GLU A 21 -1.73 0.19 19.99
C GLU A 21 -1.77 -0.59 18.68
N ARG A 22 -2.20 -1.85 18.74
CA ARG A 22 -2.23 -2.73 17.57
C ARG A 22 -3.07 -2.04 16.50
N ILE A 23 -2.39 -1.55 15.45
CA ILE A 23 -3.03 -0.89 14.32
C ILE A 23 -4.10 -1.82 13.77
N GLN A 24 -5.35 -1.36 13.86
CA GLN A 24 -6.50 -2.18 13.57
C GLN A 24 -6.97 -1.93 12.15
N CYS A 25 -6.66 -2.88 11.26
CA CYS A 25 -7.27 -2.92 9.93
C CYS A 25 -8.58 -3.72 9.95
N CYS A 26 -9.56 -3.28 9.16
CA CYS A 26 -10.80 -4.02 8.95
C CYS A 26 -10.56 -5.39 8.28
N ALA A 27 -11.57 -6.26 8.32
CA ALA A 27 -11.48 -7.61 7.80
C ALA A 27 -11.29 -7.62 6.27
N GLU A 28 -11.89 -6.64 5.60
CA GLU A 28 -11.78 -6.35 4.18
C GLU A 28 -10.30 -6.10 3.86
N VAL A 29 -9.69 -5.03 4.37
CA VAL A 29 -8.25 -4.75 4.16
C VAL A 29 -7.37 -5.97 4.42
N LYS A 30 -7.61 -6.77 5.47
CA LYS A 30 -6.82 -7.99 5.71
C LYS A 30 -6.94 -9.03 4.58
N LYS A 31 -8.16 -9.32 4.13
CA LYS A 31 -8.41 -10.23 2.99
C LYS A 31 -7.78 -9.69 1.71
N LEU A 32 -7.74 -8.37 1.52
CA LEU A 32 -7.22 -7.71 0.33
C LEU A 32 -5.73 -8.04 0.19
N TYR A 33 -4.97 -7.79 1.26
CA TYR A 33 -3.56 -8.09 1.28
C TYR A 33 -3.28 -9.58 1.12
N GLN A 34 -4.13 -10.46 1.67
CA GLN A 34 -4.01 -11.91 1.43
C GLN A 34 -4.17 -12.27 -0.05
N GLN A 35 -5.15 -11.68 -0.74
CA GLN A 35 -5.37 -11.93 -2.17
C GLN A 35 -4.22 -11.37 -3.02
N ILE A 36 -3.82 -10.11 -2.80
CA ILE A 36 -2.72 -9.50 -3.55
C ILE A 36 -1.42 -10.29 -3.36
N ASN A 37 -1.12 -10.72 -2.13
CA ASN A 37 0.09 -11.49 -1.84
C ASN A 37 0.08 -12.89 -2.48
N ARG A 38 -1.09 -13.46 -2.81
CA ARG A 38 -1.18 -14.72 -3.56
C ARG A 38 -0.91 -14.51 -5.05
N GLY A 39 -1.40 -13.41 -5.62
CA GLY A 39 -1.27 -13.13 -7.05
C GLY A 39 0.09 -12.56 -7.44
N THR A 40 0.51 -11.48 -6.79
CA THR A 40 1.72 -10.72 -7.18
C THR A 40 2.81 -10.72 -6.09
N GLY A 41 2.53 -11.29 -4.91
CA GLY A 41 3.51 -11.41 -3.83
C GLY A 41 3.92 -10.07 -3.22
N ALA A 42 5.10 -10.08 -2.59
CA ALA A 42 5.84 -8.87 -2.22
C ALA A 42 6.97 -8.70 -3.23
N ILE A 43 6.94 -7.60 -3.98
CA ILE A 43 8.00 -7.26 -4.95
C ILE A 43 8.69 -5.98 -4.47
N GLY A 44 8.90 -5.88 -3.16
CA GLY A 44 9.79 -4.92 -2.52
C GLY A 44 11.23 -5.39 -2.66
N GLY A 45 12.14 -4.47 -2.98
CA GLY A 45 13.57 -4.77 -3.12
C GLY A 45 14.26 -3.98 -4.22
N ALA A 46 15.59 -4.05 -4.24
CA ALA A 46 16.42 -3.41 -5.25
C ALA A 46 16.32 -4.19 -6.57
N ILE A 47 15.64 -3.61 -7.56
CA ILE A 47 15.85 -3.96 -8.96
C ILE A 47 17.02 -3.09 -9.43
N PRO A 48 18.09 -3.67 -10.02
CA PRO A 48 19.16 -2.87 -10.62
C PRO A 48 18.55 -1.85 -11.60
N ASP A 49 18.95 -0.58 -11.47
CA ASP A 49 18.50 0.54 -12.31
C ASP A 49 17.01 0.92 -12.22
N ALA A 50 16.27 0.46 -11.20
CA ALA A 50 14.92 0.95 -10.90
C ALA A 50 14.86 1.76 -9.59
N PRO A 51 13.87 2.65 -9.42
CA PRO A 51 13.64 3.33 -8.15
C PRO A 51 13.52 2.32 -7.00
N LEU A 52 14.08 2.67 -5.83
CA LEU A 52 13.97 1.86 -4.62
C LEU A 52 12.49 1.64 -4.30
N TYR A 53 11.98 0.42 -4.48
CA TYR A 53 10.58 0.11 -4.20
C TYR A 53 10.40 -0.21 -2.71
N GLY A 54 10.11 0.83 -1.93
CA GLY A 54 9.77 0.74 -0.51
C GLY A 54 8.30 0.38 -0.33
N GLU A 55 7.98 -0.92 -0.38
CA GLU A 55 6.60 -1.37 -0.24
C GLU A 55 6.10 -1.15 1.21
N LEU A 56 5.01 -0.38 1.36
CA LEU A 56 4.37 -0.19 2.67
C LEU A 56 3.65 -1.46 3.10
N THR A 57 3.92 -1.90 4.33
CA THR A 57 3.14 -2.98 4.95
C THR A 57 1.69 -2.51 5.21
N MET A 58 0.76 -3.46 5.34
CA MET A 58 -0.64 -3.17 5.69
C MET A 58 -0.75 -2.26 6.92
N ALA A 59 -0.03 -2.59 8.00
CA ALA A 59 -0.04 -1.81 9.23
C ALA A 59 0.58 -0.42 9.05
N SER A 60 1.67 -0.30 8.29
CA SER A 60 2.27 1.00 7.98
C SER A 60 1.32 1.88 7.17
N MET A 61 0.61 1.29 6.20
CA MET A 61 -0.33 2.03 5.37
C MET A 61 -1.57 2.48 6.16
N GLN A 62 -2.08 1.64 7.06
CA GLN A 62 -3.20 2.03 7.92
C GLN A 62 -2.85 3.25 8.77
N LYS A 63 -1.64 3.33 9.34
CA LYS A 63 -1.19 4.54 10.05
C LYS A 63 -1.20 5.79 9.17
N VAL A 64 -0.84 5.65 7.90
CA VAL A 64 -0.87 6.77 6.95
C VAL A 64 -2.33 7.19 6.71
N LEU A 65 -3.24 6.25 6.48
CA LEU A 65 -4.66 6.57 6.31
C LEU A 65 -5.25 7.21 7.56
N ASP A 66 -4.93 6.71 8.75
CA ASP A 66 -5.44 7.25 10.01
C ASP A 66 -4.95 8.70 10.21
N PHE A 67 -3.67 8.96 9.96
CA PHE A 67 -3.13 10.32 9.95
C PHE A 67 -3.84 11.22 8.92
N LEU A 68 -4.08 10.74 7.70
CA LEU A 68 -4.78 11.52 6.67
C LEU A 68 -6.26 11.77 7.02
N LYS A 69 -6.91 10.86 7.75
CA LYS A 69 -8.27 11.09 8.26
C LYS A 69 -8.28 12.21 9.29
N GLU A 70 -7.35 12.15 10.24
CA GLU A 70 -7.25 13.10 11.36
C GLU A 70 -6.81 14.49 10.90
N GLU A 71 -5.73 14.57 10.12
CA GLU A 71 -5.05 15.83 9.83
C GLU A 71 -5.43 16.43 8.46
N CYS A 72 -5.89 15.61 7.52
CA CYS A 72 -6.21 16.03 6.15
C CYS A 72 -7.71 15.92 5.82
N GLY A 73 -8.53 15.49 6.77
CA GLY A 73 -9.97 15.33 6.58
C GLY A 73 -10.34 14.26 5.54
N LEU A 74 -9.48 13.26 5.34
CA LEU A 74 -9.69 12.22 4.31
C LEU A 74 -10.96 11.40 4.55
N ALA A 75 -11.39 11.21 5.80
CA ALA A 75 -12.64 10.53 6.14
C ALA A 75 -13.87 11.21 5.51
N GLY A 76 -13.76 12.52 5.22
CA GLY A 76 -14.86 13.35 4.79
C GLY A 76 -15.87 13.58 5.92
N GLU A 77 -16.96 14.26 5.56
CA GLU A 77 -18.10 14.53 6.43
C GLU A 77 -19.38 14.32 5.62
N PRO A 78 -20.55 14.13 6.26
CA PRO A 78 -21.80 14.00 5.55
C PRO A 78 -22.01 15.13 4.52
N GLY A 79 -22.19 14.76 3.26
CA GLY A 79 -22.35 15.71 2.14
C GLY A 79 -21.04 16.16 1.47
N LYS A 80 -19.87 15.81 2.01
CA LYS A 80 -18.56 16.15 1.43
C LYS A 80 -17.77 14.89 1.08
N ARG A 81 -17.55 14.69 -0.22
CA ARG A 81 -16.79 13.55 -0.74
C ARG A 81 -15.30 13.86 -0.83
N THR A 82 -14.47 12.87 -0.56
CA THR A 82 -13.00 12.98 -0.64
C THR A 82 -12.44 12.06 -1.72
N SER A 83 -11.18 12.32 -2.09
CA SER A 83 -10.43 11.47 -3.02
C SER A 83 -9.04 11.20 -2.46
N PHE A 84 -8.57 9.96 -2.63
CA PHE A 84 -7.20 9.55 -2.30
C PHE A 84 -6.39 9.43 -3.60
N ILE A 85 -5.15 9.91 -3.59
CA ILE A 85 -4.24 9.85 -4.75
C ILE A 85 -2.90 9.30 -4.27
N ASP A 86 -2.51 8.15 -4.82
CA ASP A 86 -1.25 7.46 -4.57
C ASP A 86 -0.30 7.65 -5.76
N ILE A 87 0.73 8.47 -5.57
CA ILE A 87 1.74 8.78 -6.59
C ILE A 87 2.92 7.81 -6.43
N GLY A 88 3.19 7.01 -7.46
CA GLY A 88 4.14 5.89 -7.36
C GLY A 88 3.47 4.64 -6.77
N SER A 89 2.24 4.38 -7.19
CA SER A 89 1.37 3.35 -6.60
C SER A 89 1.90 1.92 -6.72
N GLY A 90 2.81 1.67 -7.66
CA GLY A 90 3.45 0.39 -7.91
C GLY A 90 2.45 -0.75 -8.08
N LEU A 91 2.35 -1.66 -7.10
CA LEU A 91 1.39 -2.77 -7.13
C LEU A 91 -0.05 -2.38 -6.77
N GLY A 92 -0.30 -1.12 -6.42
CA GLY A 92 -1.61 -0.58 -6.08
C GLY A 92 -2.11 -0.91 -4.67
N LYS A 93 -1.24 -1.43 -3.78
CA LYS A 93 -1.64 -1.81 -2.41
C LYS A 93 -2.21 -0.62 -1.61
N PRO A 94 -1.58 0.58 -1.59
CA PRO A 94 -2.17 1.73 -0.89
C PRO A 94 -3.50 2.17 -1.49
N THR A 95 -3.59 2.26 -2.83
CA THR A 95 -4.82 2.60 -3.56
C THR A 95 -5.98 1.66 -3.19
N LEU A 96 -5.75 0.34 -3.27
CA LEU A 96 -6.76 -0.66 -2.97
C LEU A 96 -7.10 -0.70 -1.48
N HIS A 97 -6.13 -0.45 -0.60
CA HIS A 97 -6.35 -0.36 0.84
C HIS A 97 -7.31 0.78 1.17
N ALA A 98 -7.05 1.99 0.66
CA ALA A 98 -7.93 3.13 0.89
C ALA A 98 -9.36 2.87 0.39
N ALA A 99 -9.51 2.19 -0.76
CA ALA A 99 -10.81 1.84 -1.30
C ALA A 99 -11.55 0.75 -0.48
N ALA A 100 -10.80 -0.12 0.22
CA ALA A 100 -11.32 -1.20 1.07
C ALA A 100 -11.53 -0.80 2.53
N ASP A 101 -10.97 0.31 2.98
CA ASP A 101 -11.10 0.78 4.36
C ASP A 101 -12.53 1.30 4.58
N VAL A 102 -13.30 0.55 5.38
CA VAL A 102 -14.70 0.85 5.69
C VAL A 102 -14.90 2.13 6.49
N SER A 103 -13.85 2.65 7.14
CA SER A 103 -13.89 3.94 7.84
C SER A 103 -13.83 5.14 6.90
N LEU A 104 -13.56 4.91 5.61
CA LEU A 104 -13.57 5.93 4.55
C LEU A 104 -14.90 5.91 3.78
N GLU A 105 -16.03 6.02 4.50
CA GLU A 105 -17.37 5.93 3.90
C GLU A 105 -17.62 7.00 2.83
N HIS A 106 -17.11 8.22 3.03
CA HIS A 106 -17.26 9.34 2.11
C HIS A 106 -16.18 9.42 1.02
N LEU A 107 -15.26 8.46 0.97
CA LEU A 107 -14.29 8.37 -0.13
C LEU A 107 -15.02 8.05 -1.43
N ARG A 108 -14.91 8.98 -2.38
CA ARG A 108 -15.46 8.84 -3.73
C ARG A 108 -14.58 7.97 -4.60
N CYS A 109 -13.28 8.22 -4.57
CA CYS A 109 -12.33 7.52 -5.43
C CYS A 109 -10.93 7.48 -4.81
N SER A 110 -10.20 6.45 -5.23
CA SER A 110 -8.82 6.14 -4.88
C SER A 110 -8.06 5.91 -6.18
N PHE A 111 -7.13 6.81 -6.48
CA PHE A 111 -6.34 6.77 -7.71
C PHE A 111 -4.93 6.26 -7.42
N GLY A 112 -4.44 5.32 -8.22
CA GLY A 112 -3.05 4.90 -8.26
C GLY A 112 -2.38 5.37 -9.55
N LEU A 113 -1.35 6.21 -9.42
CA LEU A 113 -0.55 6.71 -10.52
C LEU A 113 0.79 5.97 -10.56
N GLU A 114 1.14 5.38 -11.70
CA GLU A 114 2.39 4.63 -11.85
C GLU A 114 3.02 4.85 -13.22
N ILE A 115 4.33 5.13 -13.23
CA ILE A 115 5.10 5.40 -14.45
C ILE A 115 5.66 4.09 -15.01
N ASN A 116 6.08 3.16 -14.15
CA ASN A 116 6.57 1.86 -14.56
C ASN A 116 5.42 0.98 -15.08
N ARG A 117 5.42 0.76 -16.40
CA ARG A 117 4.38 -0.02 -17.09
C ARG A 117 4.17 -1.42 -16.51
N HIS A 118 5.24 -2.14 -16.11
CA HIS A 118 5.09 -3.47 -15.52
C HIS A 118 4.35 -3.42 -14.18
N ARG A 119 4.68 -2.42 -13.34
CA ARG A 119 4.03 -2.21 -12.05
C ARG A 119 2.57 -1.81 -12.22
N TYR A 120 2.28 -0.90 -13.14
CA TYR A 120 0.93 -0.56 -13.53
C TYR A 120 0.11 -1.79 -13.99
N ILE A 121 0.67 -2.63 -14.88
CA ILE A 121 -0.02 -3.85 -15.31
C ILE A 121 -0.32 -4.76 -14.10
N MET A 122 0.64 -4.91 -13.18
CA MET A 122 0.42 -5.69 -11.97
C MET A 122 -0.63 -5.07 -11.02
N SER A 123 -0.75 -3.74 -10.94
CA SER A 123 -1.81 -3.11 -10.14
C SER A 123 -3.19 -3.35 -10.73
N VAL A 124 -3.31 -3.32 -12.06
CA VAL A 124 -4.55 -3.71 -12.77
C VAL A 124 -4.86 -5.19 -12.54
N MET A 125 -3.89 -6.09 -12.65
CA MET A 125 -4.08 -7.52 -12.33
C MET A 125 -4.52 -7.74 -10.89
N ASN A 126 -3.99 -6.98 -9.94
CA ASN A 126 -4.42 -7.04 -8.55
C ASN A 126 -5.85 -6.55 -8.38
N LEU A 127 -6.26 -5.48 -9.06
CA LEU A 127 -7.65 -5.00 -9.07
C LEU A 127 -8.60 -6.09 -9.59
N GLU A 128 -8.29 -6.69 -10.74
CA GLU A 128 -9.07 -7.79 -11.34
C GLU A 128 -9.14 -9.02 -10.40
N SER A 129 -8.01 -9.39 -9.78
CA SER A 129 -7.96 -10.50 -8.84
C SER A 129 -8.82 -10.26 -7.60
N VAL A 130 -8.91 -9.01 -7.13
CA VAL A 130 -9.78 -8.65 -6.01
C VAL A 130 -11.25 -8.68 -6.44
N PHE A 131 -11.55 -8.19 -7.65
CA PHE A 131 -12.88 -8.21 -8.25
C PHE A 131 -13.43 -9.64 -8.39
N ALA A 132 -12.61 -10.58 -8.85
CA ALA A 132 -13.00 -11.98 -9.08
C ALA A 132 -13.52 -12.71 -7.81
N THR A 133 -13.33 -12.12 -6.61
CA THR A 133 -13.81 -12.71 -5.36
C THR A 133 -15.23 -12.30 -4.94
N CYS A 134 -15.97 -11.54 -5.78
CA CYS A 134 -17.39 -11.15 -5.64
C CYS A 134 -17.84 -10.47 -4.34
N ALA A 135 -16.95 -10.23 -3.37
CA ALA A 135 -17.27 -9.68 -2.04
C ALA A 135 -16.91 -8.19 -1.86
N TRP A 136 -16.63 -7.45 -2.93
CA TRP A 136 -15.88 -6.18 -2.88
C TRP A 136 -16.37 -5.09 -3.84
N GLU A 137 -17.67 -4.98 -4.00
CA GLU A 137 -18.29 -4.03 -4.93
C GLU A 137 -17.92 -2.56 -4.63
N SER A 138 -17.70 -2.22 -3.35
CA SER A 138 -17.25 -0.89 -2.91
C SER A 138 -15.81 -0.55 -3.34
N VAL A 139 -14.92 -1.54 -3.43
CA VAL A 139 -13.53 -1.32 -3.89
C VAL A 139 -13.51 -1.08 -5.40
N HIS A 140 -14.32 -1.85 -6.13
CA HIS A 140 -14.44 -1.78 -7.58
C HIS A 140 -14.95 -0.41 -8.05
N THR A 141 -15.94 0.16 -7.37
CA THR A 141 -16.53 1.46 -7.75
C THR A 141 -15.68 2.67 -7.38
N LYS A 142 -14.64 2.48 -6.57
CA LYS A 142 -13.80 3.56 -6.04
C LYS A 142 -12.36 3.53 -6.55
N SER A 143 -11.87 2.41 -7.10
CA SER A 143 -10.44 2.26 -7.44
C SER A 143 -10.17 2.52 -8.91
N TYR A 144 -9.12 3.30 -9.20
CA TYR A 144 -8.70 3.62 -10.55
C TYR A 144 -7.17 3.59 -10.65
N PHE A 145 -6.63 2.98 -11.71
CA PHE A 145 -5.20 2.99 -12.00
C PHE A 145 -4.94 3.72 -13.30
N LEU A 146 -3.93 4.58 -13.30
CA LEU A 146 -3.50 5.33 -14.46
C LEU A 146 -2.01 5.09 -14.68
N ASN A 147 -1.66 4.68 -15.91
CA ASN A 147 -0.28 4.68 -16.35
C ASN A 147 0.08 6.06 -16.86
N MET A 148 1.14 6.66 -16.31
CA MET A 148 1.66 7.91 -16.84
C MET A 148 2.84 7.63 -17.76
N ASP A 149 2.61 7.79 -19.06
CA ASP A 149 3.72 7.90 -20.01
C ASP A 149 4.38 9.27 -19.82
N VAL A 150 5.55 9.28 -19.19
CA VAL A 150 6.35 10.50 -19.06
C VAL A 150 7.28 10.59 -20.26
N TYR A 151 6.86 11.36 -21.26
CA TYR A 151 7.76 11.79 -22.33
C TYR A 151 8.59 12.95 -21.81
N ARG A 152 9.91 12.78 -21.78
CA ARG A 152 10.80 13.93 -21.65
C ARG A 152 10.73 14.66 -22.98
N LEU A 153 10.08 15.81 -23.00
CA LEU A 153 10.20 16.75 -24.10
C LEU A 153 11.52 17.48 -23.88
N ASP A 154 12.59 16.91 -24.41
CA ASP A 154 13.87 17.59 -24.58
C ASP A 154 13.79 18.68 -25.66
#